data_AF-A8VVH5-F1
#
_entry.id   AF-A8VVH5-F1
#
_cell.length_a   1.000
_cell.length_b   1.000
_cell.length_c   1.000
_cell.angle_alpha   90.00
_cell.angle_beta   90.00
_cell.angle_gamma   90.00
#
_symmetry.space_group_name_H-M   'P 1'
#
loop_
_entity.id
_entity.type
_entity.pdbx_description
1 polymer ?
#
loop_
_entity_poly.entity_id
_entity_poly.type
_entity_poly.pdbx_seq_one_letter_code
_entity_poly.pdbx_strand_id
1 'polypeptide(L)'
;SHFKQFNNTTVLQEPVELWRDVAGTNLLELMYTKPTRYSFLFQSYVQLTMLQLHTYKSPMPYKIMERSIFSSRCFIENMRRTKLLSDVEVIVLEEWYDWCIRNANIETDLIVYLRTSPEVVHHRMKVRARKEENLVSLEYLK
;
A
#
# COMPACT_ATOMS: atom_id res chain seq x y z
N SER A 1 13.84 -8.31 7.27
CA SER A 1 13.62 -6.94 7.78
C SER A 1 14.56 -6.72 8.95
N HIS A 2 15.29 -5.60 8.96
CA HIS A 2 16.27 -5.21 9.99
C HIS A 2 15.67 -5.22 11.41
N PHE A 3 14.37 -4.98 11.54
CA PHE A 3 13.68 -4.94 12.84
C PHE A 3 13.30 -6.32 13.40
N LYS A 4 13.39 -7.40 12.62
CA LYS A 4 13.06 -8.76 13.12
C LYS A 4 14.05 -9.27 14.17
N GLN A 5 15.19 -8.59 14.34
CA GLN A 5 16.18 -8.92 15.36
C GLN A 5 15.77 -8.49 16.79
N PHE A 6 14.73 -7.66 16.93
CA PHE A 6 14.26 -7.18 18.23
C PHE A 6 13.19 -8.10 18.80
N ASN A 7 13.47 -8.73 19.96
CA ASN A 7 12.60 -9.74 20.56
C ASN A 7 11.28 -9.20 21.15
N ASN A 8 11.15 -7.88 21.28
CA ASN A 8 9.99 -7.19 21.86
C ASN A 8 9.14 -6.46 20.80
N THR A 9 9.31 -6.79 19.52
CA THR A 9 8.66 -6.08 18.42
C THR A 9 7.94 -7.03 17.47
N THR A 10 6.67 -6.75 17.20
CA THR A 10 5.95 -7.32 16.06
C THR A 10 6.26 -6.51 14.82
N VAL A 11 6.80 -7.15 13.77
CA VAL A 11 7.09 -6.50 12.48
C VAL A 11 6.11 -7.01 11.42
N LEU A 12 5.21 -6.13 10.96
CA LEU A 12 4.25 -6.40 9.90
C LEU A 12 4.73 -5.72 8.62
N GLN A 13 5.11 -6.53 7.63
CA GLN A 13 5.58 -6.02 6.35
C GLN A 13 4.41 -5.70 5.43
N GLU A 14 4.67 -4.92 4.37
CA GLU A 14 3.68 -4.67 3.34
C GLU A 14 3.26 -6.02 2.73
N PRO A 15 1.96 -6.35 2.69
CA PRO A 15 1.47 -7.68 2.33
C PRO A 15 1.46 -7.86 0.80
N VAL A 16 2.55 -7.51 0.13
CA VAL A 16 2.71 -7.55 -1.32
C VAL A 16 2.39 -8.93 -1.89
N GLU A 17 2.75 -9.99 -1.16
CA GLU A 17 2.48 -11.36 -1.60
C GLU A 17 0.97 -11.68 -1.64
N LEU A 18 0.17 -11.11 -0.73
CA LEU A 18 -1.30 -11.24 -0.82
C LEU A 18 -1.83 -10.57 -2.08
N TRP A 19 -1.23 -9.46 -2.50
CA TRP A 19 -1.65 -8.73 -3.70
C TRP A 19 -1.20 -9.41 -5.00
N ARG A 20 -0.19 -10.27 -4.92
CA ARG A 20 0.34 -11.06 -6.05
C ARG A 20 -0.37 -12.40 -6.23
N ASP A 21 -1.14 -12.83 -5.24
CA ASP A 21 -1.97 -14.03 -5.32
C ASP A 21 -3.31 -13.84 -4.59
N VAL A 22 -4.28 -13.29 -5.33
CA VAL A 22 -5.67 -13.22 -4.92
C VAL A 22 -6.42 -14.34 -5.65
N ALA A 23 -6.55 -15.49 -4.99
CA ALA A 23 -7.19 -16.69 -5.54
C ALA A 23 -6.61 -17.11 -6.92
N GLY A 24 -5.28 -17.17 -7.03
CA GLY A 24 -4.54 -17.50 -8.25
C GLY A 24 -4.32 -16.31 -9.20
N THR A 25 -4.75 -15.10 -8.82
CA THR A 25 -4.65 -13.90 -9.67
C THR A 25 -3.66 -12.88 -9.11
N ASN A 26 -2.70 -12.46 -9.93
CA ASN A 26 -1.75 -11.39 -9.58
C ASN A 26 -2.38 -10.01 -9.80
N LEU A 27 -3.01 -9.46 -8.76
CA LEU A 27 -3.71 -8.18 -8.84
C LEU A 27 -2.75 -6.99 -8.96
N LEU A 28 -1.54 -7.10 -8.40
CA LEU A 28 -0.48 -6.10 -8.56
C LEU A 28 -0.05 -5.96 -10.03
N GLU A 29 0.15 -7.09 -10.72
CA GLU A 29 0.45 -7.12 -12.15
C GLU A 29 -0.69 -6.52 -12.99
N LEU A 30 -1.94 -6.88 -12.67
CA LEU A 30 -3.12 -6.34 -13.37
C LEU A 30 -3.26 -4.82 -13.17
N MET A 31 -2.90 -4.30 -11.99
CA MET A 31 -2.88 -2.86 -11.75
C MET A 31 -1.85 -2.15 -12.64
N TYR A 32 -0.65 -2.71 -12.81
CA TYR A 32 0.36 -2.07 -13.68
C TYR A 32 0.10 -2.26 -15.18
N THR A 33 -0.46 -3.39 -15.60
CA THR A 33 -0.69 -3.71 -17.02
C THR A 33 -2.02 -3.17 -17.56
N LYS A 34 -3.05 -3.07 -16.72
CA LYS A 34 -4.40 -2.61 -17.07
C LYS A 34 -4.96 -1.67 -15.99
N PRO A 35 -4.26 -0.56 -15.68
CA PRO A 35 -4.57 0.28 -14.52
C PRO A 35 -6.00 0.82 -14.53
N THR A 36 -6.54 1.26 -15.69
CA THR A 36 -7.92 1.80 -15.78
C THR A 36 -8.99 0.80 -15.33
N ARG A 37 -8.76 -0.51 -15.50
CA ARG A 37 -9.73 -1.54 -15.11
C ARG A 37 -9.52 -2.02 -13.66
N TYR A 38 -8.27 -2.07 -13.22
CA TYR A 38 -7.90 -2.78 -11.98
C TYR A 38 -7.45 -1.86 -10.84
N SER A 39 -7.28 -0.55 -11.06
CA SER A 39 -6.89 0.38 -9.99
C SER A 39 -7.87 0.37 -8.83
N PHE A 40 -9.17 0.42 -9.10
CA PHE A 40 -10.20 0.38 -8.06
C PHE A 40 -10.14 -0.94 -7.26
N LEU A 41 -10.12 -2.09 -7.97
CA LEU A 41 -10.07 -3.41 -7.34
C LEU A 41 -8.79 -3.58 -6.50
N PHE A 42 -7.65 -3.16 -7.02
CA PHE A 42 -6.37 -3.20 -6.33
C PHE A 42 -6.38 -2.32 -5.09
N GLN A 43 -6.79 -1.05 -5.19
CA GLN A 43 -6.84 -0.14 -4.04
C GLN A 43 -7.85 -0.59 -2.97
N SER A 44 -8.99 -1.16 -3.37
CA SER A 44 -9.95 -1.77 -2.44
C SER A 44 -9.31 -2.92 -1.63
N TYR A 45 -8.58 -3.82 -2.29
CA TYR A 45 -7.90 -4.93 -1.62
C TYR A 45 -6.69 -4.46 -0.77
N VAL A 46 -5.96 -3.44 -1.22
CA VAL A 46 -4.90 -2.79 -0.43
C VAL A 46 -5.48 -2.18 0.85
N GLN A 47 -6.61 -1.46 0.79
CA GLN A 47 -7.25 -0.92 1.99
C GLN A 47 -7.64 -2.03 2.98
N LEU A 48 -8.26 -3.12 2.50
CA LEU A 48 -8.63 -4.27 3.34
C LEU A 48 -7.41 -4.88 4.04
N THR A 49 -6.36 -5.19 3.29
CA THR A 49 -5.16 -5.84 3.83
C THR A 49 -4.40 -4.91 4.78
N MET A 50 -4.33 -3.60 4.51
CA MET A 50 -3.76 -2.62 5.44
C MET A 50 -4.58 -2.49 6.73
N LEU A 51 -5.92 -2.56 6.62
CA LEU A 51 -6.81 -2.55 7.78
C LEU A 51 -6.59 -3.77 8.67
N GLN A 52 -6.40 -4.96 8.07
CA GLN A 52 -6.08 -6.18 8.81
C GLN A 52 -4.76 -6.07 9.57
N LEU A 53 -3.74 -5.42 9.01
CA LEU A 53 -2.48 -5.15 9.73
C LEU A 53 -2.66 -4.14 10.86
N HIS A 54 -3.44 -3.08 10.65
CA HIS A 54 -3.75 -2.09 11.68
C HIS A 54 -4.50 -2.70 12.86
N THR A 55 -5.48 -3.56 12.57
CA THR A 55 -6.31 -4.24 13.58
C THR A 55 -5.67 -5.49 14.17
N TYR A 56 -4.49 -5.89 13.68
CA TYR A 56 -3.74 -7.00 14.25
C TYR A 56 -3.36 -6.73 15.72
N LYS A 57 -3.80 -7.62 16.60
CA LYS A 57 -3.48 -7.60 18.03
C LYS A 57 -2.06 -8.13 18.25
N SER A 58 -1.12 -7.21 18.40
CA SER A 58 0.28 -7.56 18.68
C SER A 58 0.40 -8.20 20.06
N PRO A 59 1.07 -9.37 20.20
CA PRO A 59 1.44 -9.92 21.50
C PRO A 59 2.63 -9.18 22.13
N MET A 60 3.34 -8.37 21.33
CA MET A 60 4.50 -7.60 21.73
C MET A 60 4.14 -6.14 22.00
N PRO A 61 4.88 -5.45 22.89
CA PRO A 61 4.60 -4.05 23.25
C PRO A 61 4.81 -3.08 22.08
N TYR A 62 5.67 -3.42 21.12
CA TYR A 62 5.92 -2.59 19.95
C TYR A 62 5.40 -3.26 18.68
N LYS A 63 4.67 -2.51 17.85
CA LYS A 63 4.21 -2.95 16.52
C LYS A 63 4.76 -1.99 15.48
N ILE A 64 5.56 -2.51 14.55
CA ILE A 64 6.11 -1.76 13.42
C ILE A 64 5.44 -2.27 12.15
N MET A 65 4.89 -1.34 11.37
CA MET A 65 4.25 -1.63 10.09
C MET A 65 5.02 -0.98 8.94
N GLU A 66 5.29 -1.73 7.88
CA GLU A 66 5.66 -1.15 6.59
C GLU A 66 4.38 -0.64 5.91
N ARG A 67 4.33 0.66 5.61
CA ARG A 67 3.13 1.38 5.12
C ARG A 67 2.00 1.44 6.16
N SER A 68 0.88 2.00 5.73
CA SER A 68 -0.34 2.18 6.51
C SER A 68 -1.52 2.47 5.58
N ILE A 69 -2.74 2.32 6.09
CA ILE A 69 -3.95 2.77 5.38
C ILE A 69 -3.87 4.26 4.96
N PHE A 70 -3.17 5.10 5.73
CA PHE A 70 -2.94 6.52 5.40
C PHE A 70 -2.16 6.68 4.09
N SER A 71 -1.17 5.81 3.85
CA SER A 71 -0.40 5.84 2.61
C SER A 71 -1.21 5.39 1.39
N SER A 72 -2.21 4.52 1.56
CA SER A 72 -3.14 4.13 0.49
C SER A 72 -3.89 5.34 -0.08
N ARG A 73 -4.21 6.32 0.78
CA ARG A 73 -4.85 7.57 0.35
C ARG A 73 -3.98 8.39 -0.61
N CYS A 74 -2.65 8.38 -0.44
CA CYS A 74 -1.74 9.02 -1.38
C CYS A 74 -1.80 8.38 -2.78
N PHE A 75 -1.91 7.04 -2.85
CA PHE A 75 -2.02 6.34 -4.13
C PHE A 75 -3.37 6.59 -4.80
N ILE A 76 -4.46 6.62 -4.03
CA ILE A 76 -5.81 6.96 -4.54
C ILE A 76 -5.82 8.39 -5.11
N GLU A 77 -5.25 9.36 -4.38
CA GLU A 77 -5.17 10.74 -4.85
C GLU A 77 -4.31 10.87 -6.12
N ASN A 78 -3.20 10.13 -6.22
CA ASN A 78 -2.41 10.08 -7.44
C ASN A 78 -3.24 9.50 -8.61
N MET A 79 -3.91 8.36 -8.39
CA MET A 79 -4.75 7.71 -9.40
C MET A 79 -5.94 8.58 -9.84
N ARG A 80 -6.49 9.40 -8.95
CA ARG A 80 -7.48 10.43 -9.28
C ARG A 80 -6.90 11.47 -10.24
N ARG A 81 -5.75 12.06 -9.90
CA ARG A 81 -5.07 13.08 -10.71
C ARG A 81 -4.66 12.57 -12.08
N THR A 82 -4.24 11.31 -12.17
CA THR A 82 -3.88 10.65 -13.43
C THR A 82 -5.08 10.04 -14.17
N LYS A 83 -6.32 10.27 -13.70
CA LYS A 83 -7.57 9.77 -14.30
C LYS A 83 -7.61 8.24 -14.49
N LEU A 84 -6.93 7.50 -13.62
CA LEU A 84 -6.99 6.04 -13.58
C LEU A 84 -8.21 5.53 -12.80
N LEU A 85 -8.74 6.37 -11.91
CA LEU A 85 -10.01 6.17 -11.22
C LEU A 85 -10.99 7.24 -11.69
N SER A 86 -12.24 6.83 -11.89
CA SER A 86 -13.37 7.74 -12.05
C SER A 86 -13.76 8.41 -10.73
N ASP A 87 -14.49 9.52 -10.79
CA ASP A 87 -14.90 10.24 -9.58
C ASP A 87 -15.72 9.36 -8.62
N VAL A 88 -16.60 8.50 -9.14
CA VAL A 88 -17.41 7.59 -8.31
C VAL A 88 -16.54 6.53 -7.62
N GLU A 89 -15.52 6.00 -8.31
CA GLU A 89 -14.59 5.03 -7.71
C GLU A 89 -13.76 5.66 -6.59
N VAL A 90 -13.33 6.91 -6.78
CA VAL A 90 -12.62 7.67 -5.74
C VAL A 90 -13.53 7.89 -4.53
N ILE A 91 -14.75 8.40 -4.74
CA ILE A 91 -15.70 8.66 -3.65
C ILE A 91 -15.96 7.39 -2.83
N VAL A 92 -16.21 6.26 -3.49
CA VAL A 92 -16.44 4.97 -2.80
C VAL A 92 -15.21 4.56 -1.98
N LEU A 93 -14.00 4.69 -2.53
CA LEU A 93 -12.76 4.37 -1.79
C LEU A 93 -12.51 5.32 -0.61
N GLU A 94 -12.87 6.60 -0.73
CA GLU A 94 -12.77 7.59 0.34
C GLU A 94 -13.81 7.35 1.45
N GLU A 95 -15.05 7.02 1.11
CA GLU A 95 -16.09 6.68 2.08
C GLU A 95 -15.72 5.41 2.87
N TRP A 96 -15.19 4.39 2.19
CA TRP A 96 -14.66 3.19 2.85
C TRP A 96 -13.52 3.52 3.79
N TYR A 97 -12.57 4.35 3.35
CA TYR A 97 -11.46 4.81 4.17
C TYR A 97 -11.97 5.54 5.42
N ASP A 98 -12.86 6.52 5.27
CA ASP A 98 -13.40 7.32 6.39
C ASP A 98 -14.22 6.47 7.36
N TRP A 99 -14.93 5.45 6.85
CA TRP A 99 -15.60 4.48 7.71
C TRP A 99 -14.58 3.65 8.51
N CYS A 100 -13.52 3.16 7.87
CA CYS A 100 -12.49 2.36 8.54
C CYS A 100 -11.78 3.16 9.64
N ILE A 101 -11.38 4.40 9.36
CA ILE A 101 -10.74 5.29 10.34
C ILE A 101 -11.63 5.48 11.57
N ARG A 102 -12.95 5.68 11.38
CA ARG A 102 -13.89 5.91 12.48
C ARG A 102 -14.22 4.65 13.28
N ASN A 103 -14.23 3.47 12.66
CA ASN A 103 -14.85 2.27 13.24
C ASN A 103 -13.85 1.16 13.62
N ALA A 104 -12.64 1.15 13.05
CA ALA A 104 -11.73 0.01 13.19
C ALA A 104 -10.65 0.16 14.26
N ASN A 105 -10.74 1.16 15.14
CA ASN A 105 -9.74 1.46 16.18
C ASN A 105 -8.29 1.44 15.65
N ILE A 106 -8.01 2.32 14.70
CA ILE A 106 -6.69 2.43 14.06
C ILE A 106 -5.82 3.37 14.90
N GLU A 107 -4.85 2.81 15.62
CA GLU A 107 -3.90 3.54 16.44
C GLU A 107 -2.56 3.70 15.71
N THR A 108 -1.97 4.89 15.78
CA THR A 108 -0.65 5.17 15.20
C THR A 108 0.06 6.24 16.03
N ASP A 109 1.02 5.80 16.84
CA ASP A 109 1.77 6.67 17.75
C ASP A 109 2.85 7.50 17.02
N LEU A 110 3.45 6.92 15.98
CA LEU A 110 4.56 7.54 15.25
C LEU A 110 4.56 7.11 13.78
N ILE A 111 4.79 8.09 12.90
CA ILE A 111 5.05 7.86 11.47
C ILE A 111 6.51 8.22 11.18
N VAL A 112 7.28 7.24 10.74
CA VAL A 112 8.67 7.44 10.29
C VAL A 112 8.68 7.61 8.78
N TYR A 113 8.93 8.84 8.31
CA TYR A 113 9.02 9.13 6.88
C TYR A 113 10.44 8.92 6.35
N LEU A 114 10.64 7.83 5.61
CA LEU A 114 11.90 7.54 4.92
C LEU A 114 12.01 8.37 3.63
N ARG A 115 12.39 9.64 3.78
CA ARG A 115 12.53 10.57 2.66
C ARG A 115 13.68 10.18 1.74
N THR A 116 13.42 10.18 0.43
CA THR A 116 14.43 9.93 -0.60
C THR A 116 13.99 10.61 -1.91
N SER A 117 14.89 10.72 -2.89
CA SER A 117 14.56 11.31 -4.20
C SER A 117 13.95 10.26 -5.14
N PRO A 118 13.10 10.66 -6.10
CA PRO A 118 12.52 9.76 -7.10
C PRO A 118 13.57 8.96 -7.87
N GLU A 119 14.73 9.55 -8.16
CA GLU A 119 15.83 8.90 -8.88
C GLU A 119 16.42 7.73 -8.09
N VAL A 120 16.58 7.91 -6.76
CA VAL A 120 17.07 6.86 -5.87
C VAL A 120 16.03 5.73 -5.76
N VAL A 121 14.74 6.06 -5.66
CA VAL A 121 13.65 5.06 -5.66
C VAL A 121 13.66 4.26 -6.96
N HIS A 122 13.68 4.94 -8.11
CA HIS A 122 13.68 4.32 -9.42
C HIS A 122 14.89 3.40 -9.62
N HIS A 123 16.09 3.82 -9.18
CA HIS A 123 17.28 2.96 -9.19
C HIS A 123 17.10 1.71 -8.31
N ARG A 124 16.59 1.86 -7.08
CA ARG A 124 16.33 0.73 -6.16
C ARG A 124 15.29 -0.23 -6.70
N MET A 125 14.24 0.27 -7.36
CA MET A 125 13.23 -0.55 -8.02
C MET A 125 13.85 -1.41 -9.12
N LYS A 126 14.71 -0.83 -9.96
CA LYS A 126 15.44 -1.55 -11.00
C LYS A 126 16.38 -2.62 -10.43
N VAL A 127 17.10 -2.31 -9.35
CA VAL A 127 17.99 -3.28 -8.67
C VAL A 127 17.18 -4.43 -8.04
N ARG A 128 16.01 -4.13 -7.46
CA ARG A 128 15.10 -5.14 -6.92
C ARG A 128 14.50 -6.04 -8.00
N ALA A 129 14.36 -5.53 -9.22
CA ALA A 129 13.92 -6.28 -10.41
C ALA A 129 12.59 -7.03 -10.22
N ARG A 130 11.64 -6.43 -9.50
CA ARG A 130 10.29 -6.99 -9.35
C ARG A 130 9.56 -6.84 -10.70
N LYS A 131 9.12 -7.95 -11.29
CA LYS A 131 8.60 -8.00 -12.67
C LYS A 131 7.48 -7.01 -12.93
N GLU A 132 6.56 -6.90 -11.97
CA GLU A 132 5.38 -6.04 -12.03
C GLU A 132 5.75 -4.54 -12.06
N GLU A 133 6.90 -4.17 -11.48
CA GLU A 133 7.35 -2.78 -11.34
C GLU A 133 8.18 -2.28 -12.53
N ASN A 134 8.51 -3.14 -13.49
CA ASN A 134 9.35 -2.79 -14.64
C ASN A 134 8.74 -1.70 -15.53
N LEU A 135 7.42 -1.53 -15.48
CA LEU A 135 6.69 -0.52 -16.25
C LEU A 135 6.62 0.85 -15.53
N VAL A 136 7.11 0.95 -14.30
CA VAL A 136 7.06 2.20 -13.53
C VAL A 136 8.09 3.19 -14.07
N SER A 137 7.60 4.31 -14.60
CA SER A 137 8.44 5.40 -15.08
C SER A 137 8.97 6.26 -13.94
N LEU A 138 10.08 6.97 -14.17
CA LEU A 138 10.57 7.97 -13.21
C LEU A 138 9.54 9.10 -13.02
N GLU A 139 8.79 9.45 -14.06
CA GLU A 139 7.76 10.50 -14.00
C GLU A 139 6.63 10.12 -13.04
N TYR A 140 6.26 8.85 -12.96
CA TYR A 140 5.28 8.37 -11.97
C TYR A 140 5.74 8.57 -10.52
N LEU A 141 7.07 8.60 -10.29
CA LEU A 141 7.66 8.72 -8.95
C LEU A 141 7.92 10.18 -8.53
N LYS A 142 7.75 11.15 -9.45
CA LYS A 142 7.94 12.59 -9.22
C LYS A 142 6.64 13.24 -8.80
#